data_AF-A0A2N2G945-F1
#
_entry.id   AF-A0A2N2G945-F1
#
_cell.length_a   1.000
_cell.length_b   1.000
_cell.length_c   1.000
_cell.angle_alpha   90.00
_cell.angle_beta   90.00
_cell.angle_gamma   90.00
#
_symmetry.space_group_name_H-M   'P 1'
#
loop_
_entity.id
_entity.type
_entity.pdbx_description
1 polymer ?
#
loop_
_entity_poly.entity_id
_entity_poly.type
_entity_poly.pdbx_seq_one_letter_code
_entity_poly.pdbx_strand_id
1 'polypeptide(L)'
;MNLVKRTTLLVVAALALLASPACNLLLETRGRPDRCGDSVVDHWEQCDGANLNGFTCAQVDQSVGDLSCYSNCTFNVSMCGGGENCGDGVQNAGEQCDGADLAGARCWDMGYLDGGELGCHTNCTFDVSNCVGPFSFCGNGELNDGEACDDGELAFGCTDDCTVEAGWECDNTSAPSDCTPICGDDLLAAGETCDGTRIAEGLDCESQGRYPGTLGCDAATCALDFTG
;
A
#
# COMPACT_ATOMS: atom_id res chain seq x y z
N MET A 1 -60.51 -31.84 -58.89
CA MET A 1 -60.25 -33.24 -58.48
C MET A 1 -59.76 -33.20 -57.03
N ASN A 2 -60.66 -33.15 -56.06
CA ASN A 2 -61.19 -34.30 -55.29
C ASN A 2 -60.11 -35.02 -54.45
N LEU A 3 -60.05 -34.74 -53.14
CA LEU A 3 -60.41 -35.68 -52.05
C LEU A 3 -60.15 -35.02 -50.67
N VAL A 4 -61.19 -34.60 -49.96
CA VAL A 4 -61.82 -35.28 -48.79
C VAL A 4 -61.11 -35.01 -47.44
N LYS A 5 -61.74 -34.12 -46.64
CA LYS A 5 -61.69 -34.09 -45.17
C LYS A 5 -62.22 -35.42 -44.60
N ARG A 6 -61.57 -35.99 -43.58
CA ARG A 6 -62.05 -36.98 -42.59
C ARG A 6 -60.82 -37.47 -41.80
N THR A 7 -60.75 -37.68 -40.49
CA THR A 7 -61.64 -37.53 -39.33
C THR A 7 -60.72 -37.74 -38.11
N THR A 8 -60.90 -36.92 -37.07
CA THR A 8 -60.72 -37.20 -35.63
C THR A 8 -59.82 -38.38 -35.19
N LEU A 9 -58.76 -38.07 -34.44
CA LEU A 9 -58.46 -38.82 -33.22
C LEU A 9 -57.93 -37.88 -32.13
N LEU A 10 -58.80 -37.63 -31.15
CA LEU A 10 -58.44 -37.07 -29.84
C LEU A 10 -57.59 -38.10 -29.10
N VAL A 11 -56.36 -37.74 -28.74
CA VAL A 11 -55.74 -38.25 -27.51
C VAL A 11 -55.25 -37.04 -26.73
N VAL A 12 -55.96 -36.78 -25.64
CA VAL A 12 -55.62 -35.82 -24.60
C VAL A 12 -54.51 -36.43 -23.75
N ALA A 13 -53.38 -35.76 -23.60
CA ALA A 13 -52.59 -35.81 -22.37
C ALA A 13 -51.72 -34.57 -22.28
N ALA A 14 -51.93 -33.82 -21.20
CA ALA A 14 -51.32 -32.55 -20.89
C ALA A 14 -49.81 -32.65 -20.69
N LEU A 15 -49.08 -31.64 -21.14
CA LEU A 15 -48.03 -31.00 -20.33
C LEU A 15 -47.86 -29.57 -20.83
N ALA A 16 -48.47 -28.62 -20.14
CA ALA A 16 -48.10 -27.23 -20.22
C ALA A 16 -46.78 -27.05 -19.45
N LEU A 17 -45.71 -26.62 -20.12
CA LEU A 17 -44.56 -26.01 -19.48
C LEU A 17 -44.04 -24.89 -20.40
N LEU A 18 -44.44 -23.68 -20.04
CA LEU A 18 -43.86 -22.42 -20.47
C LEU A 18 -42.43 -22.32 -19.91
N ALA A 19 -41.43 -22.14 -20.78
CA ALA A 19 -40.23 -21.33 -20.56
C ALA A 19 -39.22 -21.55 -21.71
N SER A 20 -39.07 -20.56 -22.59
CA SER A 20 -37.72 -20.21 -23.06
C SER A 20 -37.13 -19.31 -21.97
N PRO A 21 -35.88 -19.46 -21.52
CA PRO A 21 -34.70 -19.43 -22.39
C PRO A 21 -33.53 -20.28 -21.86
N ALA A 22 -33.05 -21.24 -22.64
CA ALA A 22 -31.66 -21.62 -22.54
C ALA A 22 -31.20 -21.86 -23.97
N CYS A 23 -30.54 -20.84 -24.51
CA CYS A 23 -29.46 -21.07 -25.44
C CYS A 23 -28.63 -22.18 -24.81
N ASN A 24 -28.73 -23.40 -25.33
CA ASN A 24 -27.80 -24.47 -25.02
C ASN A 24 -26.48 -24.11 -25.69
N LEU A 25 -25.90 -22.99 -25.26
CA LEU A 25 -24.49 -22.75 -25.41
C LEU A 25 -23.91 -23.58 -24.26
N LEU A 26 -23.42 -24.77 -24.61
CA LEU A 26 -22.25 -25.29 -23.95
C LEU A 26 -21.24 -24.16 -24.00
N LEU A 27 -21.25 -23.32 -22.96
CA LEU A 27 -20.17 -22.43 -22.66
C LEU A 27 -19.03 -23.38 -22.31
N GLU A 28 -18.32 -23.82 -23.34
CA GLU A 28 -16.92 -24.17 -23.23
C GLU A 28 -16.34 -23.14 -22.27
N THR A 29 -15.78 -23.61 -21.18
CA THR A 29 -15.22 -22.80 -20.09
C THR A 29 -13.95 -22.05 -20.55
N ARG A 30 -13.95 -21.48 -21.75
CA ARG A 30 -12.85 -20.67 -22.29
C ARG A 30 -12.74 -19.39 -21.47
N GLY A 31 -11.96 -19.47 -20.39
CA GLY A 31 -11.60 -18.35 -19.53
C GLY A 31 -12.31 -18.37 -18.19
N ARG A 32 -11.98 -19.34 -17.33
CA ARG A 32 -11.96 -19.07 -15.89
C ARG A 32 -10.56 -18.56 -15.55
N PRO A 33 -10.41 -17.44 -14.84
CA PRO A 33 -9.12 -16.95 -14.34
C PRO A 33 -8.49 -17.85 -13.24
N ASP A 34 -8.97 -19.09 -13.08
CA ASP A 34 -8.71 -19.96 -11.93
C ASP A 34 -7.83 -21.18 -12.27
N ARG A 35 -7.28 -21.29 -13.50
CA ARG A 35 -6.50 -22.47 -13.93
C ARG A 35 -5.01 -22.24 -14.04
N CYS A 36 -4.50 -21.14 -13.51
CA CYS A 36 -3.08 -20.91 -13.48
C CYS A 36 -2.34 -22.02 -12.71
N GLY A 37 -1.39 -22.66 -13.38
CA GLY A 37 -0.59 -23.74 -12.82
C GLY A 37 -1.03 -25.15 -13.25
N ASP A 38 -1.81 -25.28 -14.34
CA ASP A 38 -2.16 -26.58 -14.92
C ASP A 38 -1.19 -27.08 -16.01
N SER A 39 -0.07 -26.36 -16.16
CA SER A 39 1.04 -26.59 -17.10
C SER A 39 0.70 -26.33 -18.56
N VAL A 40 -0.47 -25.75 -18.88
CA VAL A 40 -0.89 -25.41 -20.24
C VAL A 40 -1.20 -23.92 -20.31
N VAL A 41 -0.60 -23.21 -21.27
CA VAL A 41 -0.93 -21.79 -21.49
C VAL A 41 -2.23 -21.69 -22.28
N ASP A 42 -3.31 -21.30 -21.61
CA ASP A 42 -4.62 -21.11 -22.23
C ASP A 42 -4.74 -19.76 -22.96
N HIS A 43 -5.80 -19.59 -23.76
CA HIS A 43 -6.05 -18.40 -24.61
C HIS A 43 -6.05 -17.05 -23.86
N TRP A 44 -6.16 -17.04 -22.54
CA TRP A 44 -6.23 -15.84 -21.69
C TRP A 44 -5.04 -15.70 -20.74
N GLU A 45 -4.09 -16.63 -20.79
CA GLU A 45 -2.91 -16.66 -19.95
C GLU A 45 -1.70 -16.19 -20.76
N GLN A 46 -0.85 -15.37 -20.15
CA GLN A 46 0.43 -15.00 -20.75
C GLN A 46 1.48 -16.11 -20.56
N CYS A 47 1.34 -16.86 -19.46
CA CYS A 47 2.18 -17.98 -19.03
C CYS A 47 1.36 -18.88 -18.08
N ASP A 48 1.81 -20.11 -17.81
CA ASP A 48 1.22 -21.01 -16.81
C ASP A 48 2.35 -21.61 -15.94
N GLY A 49 2.49 -21.13 -14.71
CA GLY A 49 3.57 -21.57 -13.81
C GLY A 49 4.96 -21.38 -14.43
N ALA A 50 5.67 -22.48 -14.68
CA ALA A 50 6.98 -22.45 -15.36
C ALA A 50 6.88 -22.41 -16.90
N ASN A 51 5.70 -22.63 -17.46
CA ASN A 51 5.46 -22.60 -18.89
C ASN A 51 5.27 -21.15 -19.37
N LEU A 52 6.37 -20.50 -19.76
CA LEU A 52 6.39 -19.10 -20.22
C LEU A 52 6.09 -18.95 -21.72
N ASN A 53 5.62 -20.02 -22.40
CA ASN A 53 5.39 -20.05 -23.85
C ASN A 53 6.60 -19.61 -24.69
N GLY A 54 7.82 -19.79 -24.16
CA GLY A 54 9.08 -19.40 -24.80
C GLY A 54 9.37 -17.89 -24.77
N PHE A 55 8.60 -17.09 -24.03
CA PHE A 55 8.91 -15.69 -23.80
C PHE A 55 10.07 -15.53 -22.81
N THR A 56 10.83 -14.46 -23.00
CA THR A 56 11.93 -14.01 -22.15
C THR A 56 11.71 -12.53 -21.84
N CYS A 57 12.42 -12.00 -20.83
CA CYS A 57 12.40 -10.56 -20.53
C CYS A 57 12.66 -9.71 -21.79
N ALA A 58 13.56 -10.17 -22.67
CA ALA A 58 13.96 -9.46 -23.88
C ALA A 58 12.78 -9.21 -24.84
N GLN A 59 11.74 -10.03 -24.75
CA GLN A 59 10.55 -9.95 -25.59
C GLN A 59 9.38 -9.24 -24.91
N VAL A 60 9.37 -9.15 -23.58
CA VAL A 60 8.24 -8.58 -22.80
C VAL A 60 8.50 -7.11 -22.45
N ASP A 61 9.70 -6.77 -21.99
CA ASP A 61 10.05 -5.41 -21.55
C ASP A 61 11.39 -4.88 -22.10
N GLN A 62 12.00 -5.61 -23.05
CA GLN A 62 13.30 -5.29 -23.66
C GLN A 62 14.48 -5.30 -22.68
N SER A 63 14.32 -5.94 -21.52
CA SER A 63 15.42 -6.17 -20.57
C SER A 63 15.86 -7.65 -20.61
N VAL A 64 16.93 -7.97 -19.90
CA VAL A 64 17.47 -9.33 -19.77
C VAL A 64 17.22 -9.84 -18.35
N GLY A 65 17.30 -11.14 -18.10
CA GLY A 65 17.04 -11.72 -16.77
C GLY A 65 15.97 -12.80 -16.78
N ASP A 66 15.48 -13.13 -15.59
CA ASP A 66 14.58 -14.26 -15.37
C ASP A 66 13.12 -13.84 -15.43
N LEU A 67 12.45 -14.18 -16.53
CA LEU A 67 11.00 -14.00 -16.64
C LEU A 67 10.31 -15.09 -15.81
N SER A 68 9.31 -14.72 -15.01
CA SER A 68 8.50 -15.69 -14.25
C SER A 68 7.00 -15.45 -14.47
N CYS A 69 6.16 -16.30 -13.89
CA CYS A 69 4.71 -16.21 -14.01
C CYS A 69 4.07 -15.96 -12.64
N TYR A 70 3.19 -14.96 -12.54
CA TYR A 70 2.37 -14.76 -11.36
C TYR A 70 1.26 -15.80 -11.26
N SER A 71 0.66 -15.97 -10.07
CA SER A 71 -0.46 -16.90 -9.82
C SER A 71 -1.76 -16.53 -10.55
N ASN A 72 -1.81 -15.35 -11.16
CA ASN A 72 -2.88 -14.89 -12.04
C ASN A 72 -2.56 -15.10 -13.54
N CYS A 73 -1.48 -15.81 -13.86
CA CYS A 73 -1.03 -16.13 -15.21
C CYS A 73 -0.69 -14.92 -16.09
N THR A 74 -0.23 -13.84 -15.46
CA THR A 74 0.45 -12.72 -16.12
C THR A 74 1.97 -12.84 -15.93
N PHE A 75 2.74 -12.29 -16.87
CA PHE A 75 4.19 -12.25 -16.75
C PHE A 75 4.62 -11.44 -15.53
N ASN A 76 5.50 -12.01 -14.72
CA ASN A 76 6.20 -11.34 -13.64
C ASN A 76 7.59 -10.91 -14.15
N VAL A 77 7.74 -9.60 -14.37
CA VAL A 77 8.98 -8.96 -14.83
C VAL A 77 9.81 -8.40 -13.68
N SER A 78 9.49 -8.71 -12.42
CA SER A 78 10.23 -8.17 -11.27
C SER A 78 11.69 -8.64 -11.22
N MET A 79 12.00 -9.75 -11.90
CA MET A 79 13.36 -10.29 -12.04
C MET A 79 13.94 -10.06 -13.45
N CYS A 80 13.24 -9.30 -14.28
CA CYS A 80 13.76 -8.75 -15.52
C CYS A 80 14.57 -7.48 -15.19
N GLY A 81 15.83 -7.43 -15.58
CA GLY A 81 16.82 -6.43 -15.18
C GLY A 81 18.13 -6.99 -14.59
N GLY A 82 18.39 -8.29 -14.78
CA GLY A 82 19.67 -8.93 -14.46
C GLY A 82 20.42 -9.26 -15.73
N GLY A 83 21.55 -8.60 -15.97
CA GLY A 83 22.37 -8.78 -17.17
C GLY A 83 22.73 -10.23 -17.47
N GLU A 84 23.03 -10.51 -18.74
CA GLU A 84 23.55 -11.81 -19.20
C GLU A 84 24.88 -12.20 -18.51
N ASN A 85 25.52 -11.26 -17.80
CA ASN A 85 26.83 -11.42 -17.17
C ASN A 85 26.79 -11.29 -15.64
N CYS A 86 25.61 -11.41 -15.04
CA CYS A 86 25.47 -11.25 -13.60
C CYS A 86 26.43 -12.16 -12.81
N GLY A 87 27.28 -11.56 -11.98
CA GLY A 87 28.33 -12.21 -11.20
C GLY A 87 29.71 -12.21 -11.87
N ASP A 88 29.94 -11.39 -12.90
CA ASP A 88 31.26 -11.24 -13.54
C ASP A 88 32.16 -10.21 -12.82
N GLY A 89 31.61 -9.52 -11.81
CA GLY A 89 32.29 -8.54 -10.99
C GLY A 89 32.30 -7.13 -11.58
N VAL A 90 31.52 -6.85 -12.62
CA VAL A 90 31.38 -5.52 -13.25
C VAL A 90 29.92 -5.24 -13.54
N GLN A 91 29.41 -4.07 -13.15
CA GLN A 91 28.07 -3.66 -13.58
C GLN A 91 28.02 -3.43 -15.10
N ASN A 92 27.37 -4.34 -15.82
CA ASN A 92 27.15 -4.27 -17.25
C ASN A 92 25.83 -3.56 -17.61
N ALA A 93 25.65 -3.25 -18.90
CA ALA A 93 24.40 -2.68 -19.39
C ALA A 93 23.23 -3.66 -19.16
N GLY A 94 22.24 -3.23 -18.38
CA GLY A 94 21.08 -4.05 -18.02
C GLY A 94 21.16 -4.69 -16.63
N GLU A 95 22.23 -4.47 -15.87
CA GLU A 95 22.36 -4.83 -14.45
C GLU A 95 22.14 -3.59 -13.58
N GLN A 96 21.47 -3.74 -12.44
CA GLN A 96 21.45 -2.70 -11.43
C GLN A 96 22.75 -2.70 -10.61
N CYS A 97 23.33 -3.88 -10.40
CA CYS A 97 24.57 -4.12 -9.67
C CYS A 97 25.21 -5.45 -10.10
N ASP A 98 26.47 -5.72 -9.74
CA ASP A 98 27.11 -7.05 -9.87
C ASP A 98 27.90 -7.40 -8.59
N GLY A 99 27.30 -8.23 -7.74
CA GLY A 99 27.90 -8.63 -6.47
C GLY A 99 28.17 -7.44 -5.55
N ALA A 100 29.45 -7.04 -5.42
CA ALA A 100 29.86 -5.87 -4.65
C ALA A 100 29.95 -4.58 -5.49
N ASP A 101 29.90 -4.68 -6.81
CA ASP A 101 29.85 -3.53 -7.70
C ASP A 101 28.42 -2.97 -7.76
N LEU A 102 28.13 -2.03 -6.86
CA LEU A 102 26.84 -1.35 -6.78
C LEU A 102 26.78 -0.08 -7.64
N ALA A 103 27.82 0.17 -8.47
CA ALA A 103 27.95 1.40 -9.27
C ALA A 103 27.84 2.71 -8.46
N GLY A 104 28.18 2.65 -7.16
CA GLY A 104 28.09 3.77 -6.23
C GLY A 104 26.69 4.03 -5.65
N ALA A 105 25.70 3.21 -6.00
CA ALA A 105 24.37 3.24 -5.38
C ALA A 105 24.43 2.85 -3.90
N ARG A 106 23.50 3.38 -3.13
CA ARG A 106 23.39 3.20 -1.68
C ARG A 106 21.94 3.04 -1.29
N CYS A 107 21.70 2.59 -0.06
CA CYS A 107 20.38 2.55 0.53
C CYS A 107 19.63 3.91 0.41
N TRP A 108 20.33 5.04 0.58
CA TRP A 108 19.77 6.38 0.39
C TRP A 108 19.17 6.59 -1.01
N ASP A 109 19.81 6.09 -2.07
CA ASP A 109 19.34 6.26 -3.45
C ASP A 109 18.06 5.46 -3.72
N MET A 110 17.77 4.46 -2.89
CA MET A 110 16.56 3.64 -2.90
C MET A 110 15.52 4.11 -1.87
N GLY A 111 15.76 5.25 -1.20
CA GLY A 111 14.84 5.85 -0.23
C GLY A 111 15.07 5.47 1.24
N TYR A 112 16.12 4.71 1.54
CA TYR A 112 16.45 4.27 2.90
C TYR A 112 17.49 5.23 3.52
N LEU A 113 17.02 6.22 4.27
CA LEU A 113 17.83 7.35 4.72
C LEU A 113 18.66 7.06 5.97
N ASP A 114 18.24 6.10 6.79
CA ASP A 114 18.93 5.71 8.04
C ASP A 114 20.16 4.83 7.80
N GLY A 115 20.42 4.48 6.53
CA GLY A 115 21.63 3.81 6.08
C GLY A 115 21.43 2.32 5.84
N GLY A 116 22.33 1.51 6.42
CA GLY A 116 22.44 0.08 6.11
C GLY A 116 23.36 -0.25 4.93
N GLU A 117 23.36 -1.52 4.55
CA GLU A 117 24.19 -2.06 3.48
C GLU A 117 23.32 -2.44 2.29
N LEU A 118 23.49 -1.74 1.16
CA LEU A 118 22.84 -2.12 -0.09
C LEU A 118 23.56 -3.35 -0.64
N GLY A 119 22.82 -4.42 -0.87
CA GLY A 119 23.34 -5.64 -1.48
C GLY A 119 23.01 -5.74 -2.96
N CYS A 120 23.44 -6.86 -3.54
CA CYS A 120 23.09 -7.23 -4.90
C CYS A 120 22.58 -8.68 -4.91
N HIS A 121 21.37 -8.90 -5.42
CA HIS A 121 20.83 -10.24 -5.57
C HIS A 121 21.54 -11.01 -6.70
N THR A 122 21.37 -12.33 -6.75
CA THR A 122 22.00 -13.20 -7.76
C THR A 122 21.47 -12.98 -9.19
N ASN A 123 20.41 -12.20 -9.33
CA ASN A 123 19.85 -11.72 -10.59
C ASN A 123 20.21 -10.25 -10.85
N CYS A 124 21.23 -9.69 -10.17
CA CYS A 124 21.78 -8.37 -10.42
C CYS A 124 20.78 -7.20 -10.30
N THR A 125 19.74 -7.39 -9.48
CA THR A 125 18.89 -6.33 -8.95
C THR A 125 19.38 -5.93 -7.55
N PHE A 126 19.16 -4.69 -7.15
CA PHE A 126 19.52 -4.24 -5.80
C PHE A 126 18.81 -5.06 -4.71
N ASP A 127 19.56 -5.47 -3.69
CA ASP A 127 19.05 -6.12 -2.49
C ASP A 127 18.98 -5.09 -1.37
N VAL A 128 17.76 -4.68 -1.03
CA VAL A 128 17.50 -3.69 0.03
C VAL A 128 17.23 -4.33 1.39
N SER A 129 17.35 -5.66 1.53
CA SER A 129 17.02 -6.37 2.78
C SER A 129 17.91 -6.01 3.97
N ASN A 130 19.13 -5.52 3.72
CA ASN A 130 20.06 -5.04 4.74
C ASN A 130 20.15 -3.51 4.79
N CYS A 131 19.31 -2.81 4.04
CA CYS A 131 19.12 -1.38 4.24
C CYS A 131 18.42 -1.13 5.58
N VAL A 132 18.85 -0.08 6.25
CA VAL A 132 18.32 0.35 7.53
C VAL A 132 17.52 1.62 7.29
N GLY A 133 16.37 1.66 7.93
CA GLY A 133 15.31 2.60 7.64
C GLY A 133 14.14 1.78 7.13
N PRO A 134 12.99 1.80 7.81
CA PRO A 134 11.78 1.46 7.10
C PRO A 134 11.56 2.57 6.06
N PHE A 135 10.73 2.28 5.07
CA PHE A 135 9.83 3.32 4.62
C PHE A 135 9.24 3.98 5.88
N SER A 136 9.68 5.18 6.26
CA SER A 136 8.86 6.02 7.13
C SER A 136 7.71 6.41 6.21
N PHE A 137 6.68 5.57 6.21
CA PHE A 137 5.38 5.96 5.72
C PHE A 137 4.89 7.16 6.50
N CYS A 138 5.47 7.43 7.67
CA CYS A 138 5.38 8.65 8.42
C CYS A 138 5.04 9.92 7.64
N GLY A 139 3.85 10.41 7.95
CA GLY A 139 3.23 11.54 7.29
C GLY A 139 2.48 11.17 6.01
N ASN A 140 2.22 9.87 5.78
CA ASN A 140 1.36 9.41 4.68
C ASN A 140 -0.09 9.19 5.11
N GLY A 141 -0.37 9.28 6.41
CA GLY A 141 -1.69 9.16 7.00
C GLY A 141 -2.18 7.73 7.17
N GLU A 142 -1.30 6.73 7.09
CA GLU A 142 -1.59 5.33 7.37
C GLU A 142 -0.71 4.87 8.53
N LEU A 143 -1.25 4.10 9.48
CA LEU A 143 -0.45 3.55 10.58
C LEU A 143 0.16 2.20 10.18
N ASN A 144 1.47 2.17 9.96
CA ASN A 144 2.22 1.02 9.46
C ASN A 144 2.95 0.26 10.59
N ASP A 145 3.41 -0.95 10.26
CA ASP A 145 4.14 -1.78 11.22
C ASP A 145 5.47 -1.11 11.60
N GLY A 146 5.59 -0.72 12.87
CA GLY A 146 6.76 0.00 13.41
C GLY A 146 6.51 1.47 13.76
N GLU A 147 5.38 2.05 13.36
CA GLU A 147 5.01 3.44 13.70
C GLU A 147 4.27 3.51 15.05
N ALA A 148 4.57 4.52 15.87
CA ALA A 148 3.81 4.78 17.08
C ALA A 148 2.61 5.71 16.83
N CYS A 149 2.66 6.50 15.77
CA CYS A 149 1.61 7.37 15.22
C CYS A 149 1.91 7.63 13.74
N ASP A 150 0.92 8.10 12.96
CA ASP A 150 1.10 8.77 11.67
C ASP A 150 -0.08 9.73 11.47
N ASP A 151 0.13 11.02 11.74
CA ASP A 151 -0.90 12.07 11.68
C ASP A 151 -1.15 12.60 10.25
N GLY A 152 -0.47 12.03 9.24
CA GLY A 152 -0.55 12.46 7.85
C GLY A 152 0.16 13.79 7.55
N GLU A 153 0.86 14.37 8.54
CA GLU A 153 1.72 15.54 8.39
C GLU A 153 3.11 15.26 8.99
N LEU A 154 3.99 16.27 9.06
CA LEU A 154 5.36 16.12 9.57
C LEU A 154 5.63 16.97 10.82
N ALA A 155 4.59 17.43 11.55
CA ALA A 155 4.80 18.48 12.55
C ALA A 155 3.76 18.66 13.67
N PHE A 156 2.71 17.84 13.82
CA PHE A 156 1.66 18.10 14.83
C PHE A 156 1.24 16.86 15.59
N GLY A 157 2.03 16.51 16.61
CA GLY A 157 1.74 15.39 17.51
C GLY A 157 2.41 14.09 17.11
N CYS A 158 2.81 13.94 15.84
CA CYS A 158 3.74 12.91 15.40
C CYS A 158 5.03 13.51 14.84
N THR A 159 6.18 13.00 15.32
CA THR A 159 7.52 13.39 14.84
C THR A 159 7.78 12.83 13.43
N ASP A 160 8.81 13.34 12.75
CA ASP A 160 9.29 12.82 11.45
C ASP A 160 9.83 11.38 11.50
N ASP A 161 10.13 10.89 12.71
CA ASP A 161 10.50 9.50 13.01
C ASP A 161 9.29 8.65 13.47
N CYS A 162 8.05 9.13 13.32
CA CYS A 162 6.81 8.46 13.69
C CYS A 162 6.72 8.00 15.16
N THR A 163 7.31 8.81 16.02
CA THR A 163 7.12 8.77 17.47
C THR A 163 6.20 9.89 17.92
N VAL A 164 5.39 9.64 18.97
CA VAL A 164 4.50 10.66 19.54
C VAL A 164 5.31 11.79 20.15
N GLU A 165 5.00 13.03 19.78
CA GLU A 165 5.65 14.22 20.33
C GLU A 165 5.42 14.37 21.84
N ALA A 166 6.36 14.98 22.55
CA ALA A 166 6.19 15.25 23.98
C ALA A 166 5.03 16.24 24.22
N GLY A 167 4.11 15.90 25.11
CA GLY A 167 2.90 16.68 25.38
C GLY A 167 1.71 16.32 24.48
N TRP A 168 1.80 15.24 23.71
CA TRP A 168 0.74 14.76 22.83
C TRP A 168 0.32 13.33 23.15
N GLU A 169 -0.93 13.03 22.88
CA GLU A 169 -1.46 11.68 22.80
C GLU A 169 -2.08 11.45 21.41
N CYS A 170 -1.89 10.26 20.85
CA CYS A 170 -2.42 9.92 19.53
C CYS A 170 -3.36 8.70 19.63
N ASP A 171 -4.57 8.84 19.11
CA ASP A 171 -5.49 7.74 18.88
C ASP A 171 -5.20 7.08 17.52
N ASN A 172 -4.82 5.82 17.58
CA ASN A 172 -4.43 4.97 16.44
C ASN A 172 -5.57 4.07 15.95
N THR A 173 -6.81 4.30 16.39
CA THR A 173 -7.99 3.54 15.92
C THR A 173 -8.47 3.97 14.53
N SER A 174 -7.98 5.10 14.03
CA SER A 174 -8.18 5.59 12.67
C SER A 174 -6.85 5.83 11.96
N ALA A 175 -6.93 5.94 10.63
CA ALA A 175 -5.86 6.39 9.75
C ALA A 175 -6.36 7.67 9.03
N PRO A 176 -5.69 8.83 9.17
CA PRO A 176 -4.49 9.09 10.00
C PRO A 176 -4.72 8.93 11.52
N SER A 177 -3.65 8.83 12.29
CA SER A 177 -3.65 8.96 13.75
C SER A 177 -4.25 10.30 14.16
N ASP A 178 -5.17 10.29 15.11
CA ASP A 178 -5.77 11.51 15.67
C ASP A 178 -4.95 11.94 16.88
N CYS A 179 -4.04 12.89 16.68
CA CYS A 179 -3.14 13.40 17.72
C CYS A 179 -3.68 14.69 18.35
N THR A 180 -3.79 14.71 19.68
CA THR A 180 -4.22 15.88 20.45
C THR A 180 -3.25 16.21 21.59
N PRO A 181 -3.07 17.49 21.93
CA PRO A 181 -2.29 17.88 23.10
C PRO A 181 -2.87 17.31 24.41
N ILE A 182 -2.01 16.92 25.34
CA ILE A 182 -2.40 16.40 26.64
C ILE A 182 -2.56 17.56 27.63
N CYS A 183 -3.79 17.90 27.97
CA CYS A 183 -4.05 18.92 28.98
C CYS A 183 -3.68 18.47 30.40
N GLY A 184 -2.95 19.33 31.12
CA GLY A 184 -2.61 19.19 32.53
C GLY A 184 -1.30 18.43 32.80
N ASP A 185 -0.44 18.25 31.80
CA ASP A 185 0.88 17.62 31.94
C ASP A 185 2.03 18.62 32.21
N ASP A 186 1.68 19.90 32.38
CA ASP A 186 2.55 21.05 32.53
C ASP A 186 3.49 21.26 31.32
N LEU A 187 3.24 20.72 30.13
CA LEU A 187 3.96 21.01 28.88
C LEU A 187 3.14 21.96 28.00
N LEU A 188 3.78 22.92 27.33
CA LEU A 188 3.10 23.76 26.32
C LEU A 188 3.38 23.15 24.94
N ALA A 189 2.51 22.24 24.51
CA ALA A 189 2.55 21.65 23.18
C ALA A 189 2.10 22.67 22.11
N ALA A 190 2.43 22.39 20.84
CA ALA A 190 2.06 23.28 19.75
C ALA A 190 0.53 23.33 19.59
N GLY A 191 -0.05 24.54 19.68
CA GLY A 191 -1.50 24.74 19.62
C GLY A 191 -2.15 25.03 20.98
N GLU A 192 -1.43 24.83 22.10
CA GLU A 192 -1.91 25.17 23.43
C GLU A 192 -1.63 26.63 23.78
N THR A 193 -2.63 27.30 24.35
CA THR A 193 -2.46 28.62 24.98
C THR A 193 -2.04 28.53 26.45
N CYS A 194 -2.32 27.41 27.09
CA CYS A 194 -1.92 27.10 28.45
C CYS A 194 -1.99 25.59 28.70
N ASP A 195 -1.23 25.13 29.69
CA ASP A 195 -1.32 23.79 30.25
C ASP A 195 -0.96 23.83 31.74
N GLY A 196 -1.90 23.41 32.60
CA GLY A 196 -1.65 23.32 34.04
C GLY A 196 -1.20 24.65 34.63
N THR A 197 0.07 24.74 35.04
CA THR A 197 0.69 25.96 35.57
C THR A 197 1.41 26.81 34.51
N ARG A 198 1.55 26.29 33.30
CA ARG A 198 2.21 26.98 32.18
C ARG A 198 1.19 27.77 31.37
N ILE A 199 1.52 29.03 31.13
CA ILE A 199 0.76 29.94 30.30
C ILE A 199 1.67 30.39 29.16
N ALA A 200 1.18 30.41 27.92
CA ALA A 200 1.99 30.83 26.78
C ALA A 200 2.53 32.26 26.94
N GLU A 201 3.71 32.53 26.38
CA GLU A 201 4.41 33.78 26.59
C GLU A 201 3.56 35.00 26.18
N GLY A 202 3.53 36.01 27.05
CA GLY A 202 2.81 37.27 26.80
C GLY A 202 1.31 37.21 27.06
N LEU A 203 0.78 36.09 27.55
CA LEU A 203 -0.61 36.02 28.03
C LEU A 203 -0.70 36.40 29.51
N ASP A 204 -1.53 37.41 29.77
CA ASP A 204 -2.03 37.79 31.09
C ASP A 204 -3.49 38.25 30.98
N CYS A 205 -4.15 38.50 32.11
CA CYS A 205 -5.54 38.97 32.11
C CYS A 205 -5.74 40.24 31.27
N GLU A 206 -4.79 41.18 31.32
CA GLU A 206 -4.87 42.47 30.63
C GLU A 206 -4.73 42.33 29.11
N SER A 207 -3.87 41.41 28.64
CA SER A 207 -3.69 41.03 27.24
C SER A 207 -4.97 40.46 26.63
N GLN A 208 -5.81 39.84 27.47
CA GLN A 208 -7.13 39.30 27.11
C GLN A 208 -8.27 40.31 27.33
N GLY A 209 -7.93 41.57 27.63
CA GLY A 209 -8.89 42.65 27.85
C GLY A 209 -9.66 42.54 29.17
N ARG A 210 -9.08 41.91 30.20
CA ARG A 210 -9.64 41.77 31.55
C ARG A 210 -8.89 42.66 32.54
N TYR A 211 -9.43 42.79 33.76
CA TYR A 211 -8.74 43.47 34.85
C TYR A 211 -7.51 42.66 35.33
N PRO A 212 -6.50 43.31 35.95
CA PRO A 212 -5.35 42.61 36.51
C PRO A 212 -5.76 41.53 37.52
N GLY A 213 -5.09 40.39 37.49
CA GLY A 213 -5.38 39.21 38.31
C GLY A 213 -4.45 38.05 37.99
N THR A 214 -4.70 36.89 38.59
CA THR A 214 -3.97 35.65 38.25
C THR A 214 -4.69 34.97 37.10
N LEU A 215 -4.00 34.79 35.97
CA LEU A 215 -4.51 34.01 34.85
C LEU A 215 -4.28 32.53 35.13
N GLY A 216 -5.35 31.75 35.19
CA GLY A 216 -5.29 30.30 35.36
C GLY A 216 -5.37 29.55 34.03
N CYS A 217 -5.17 28.24 34.11
CA CYS A 217 -5.47 27.31 33.03
C CYS A 217 -6.39 26.21 33.57
N ASP A 218 -7.45 25.91 32.83
CA ASP A 218 -8.28 24.75 33.11
C ASP A 218 -7.51 23.49 32.69
N ALA A 219 -7.12 22.68 33.68
CA ALA A 219 -6.28 21.50 33.48
C ALA A 219 -6.94 20.39 32.66
N ALA A 220 -8.25 20.44 32.39
CA ALA A 220 -8.95 19.44 31.59
C ALA A 220 -9.18 19.87 30.14
N THR A 221 -9.10 21.18 29.86
CA THR A 221 -9.50 21.74 28.55
C THR A 221 -8.45 22.64 27.92
N CYS A 222 -7.33 22.91 28.61
CA CYS A 222 -6.29 23.86 28.17
C CYS A 222 -6.85 25.27 27.86
N ALA A 223 -7.99 25.60 28.47
CA ALA A 223 -8.64 26.88 28.32
C ALA A 223 -8.15 27.84 29.39
N LEU A 224 -7.91 29.10 28.99
CA LEU A 224 -7.62 30.16 29.95
C LEU A 224 -8.76 30.31 30.96
N ASP A 225 -8.44 30.18 32.24
CA ASP A 225 -9.35 30.38 33.35
C ASP A 225 -9.17 31.79 33.93
N PHE A 226 -10.25 32.57 33.89
CA PHE A 226 -10.30 33.96 34.36
C PHE A 226 -11.03 34.10 35.71
N THR A 227 -11.33 32.99 36.39
CA THR A 227 -12.08 33.00 37.66
C THR A 227 -11.20 33.21 38.90
N GLY A 228 -9.87 33.25 38.72
CA GLY A 228 -8.86 33.45 39.77
C GLY A 228 -8.65 34.88 40.26
#